data_AF-A0A3B8I2I9-F1
#
_entry.id   AF-A0A3B8I2I9-F1
#
_cell.length_a   1.000
_cell.length_b   1.000
_cell.length_c   1.000
_cell.angle_alpha   90.00
_cell.angle_beta   90.00
_cell.angle_gamma   90.00
#
_symmetry.space_group_name_H-M   'P 1'
#
loop_
_entity.id
_entity.type
_entity.pdbx_description
1 polymer ?
#
loop_
_entity_poly.entity_id
_entity_poly.type
_entity_poly.pdbx_seq_one_letter_code
_entity_poly.pdbx_strand_id
1 'polypeptide(L)'
;MQFFEIVLASFCLFGILYLLFTRRTQRVWALMGGLLLLTQFIWEGIRWQLAPTQGVLIILMLTHALLLKSRRWIHYLTSCLGILLVAISTWACYALPVFSLPEPTGPYHVGVYDFAILDSTRNEEITADPDDLRAFTVRAWYPASSEGESPVPYLDQTTRKGFERKYGLPNGTFGYLDHVHTHSYADAPLAHGAFPIILFAPGLYTPANGYHALVEELTSQGFFVFHI
;
A
#
# COMPACT_ATOMS: atom_id res chain seq x y z
N MET A 1 -3.60 -11.62 -1.98
CA MET A 1 -5.07 -11.52 -1.96
C MET A 1 -5.54 -11.67 -0.53
N GLN A 2 -6.06 -10.59 0.03
CA GLN A 2 -6.63 -10.60 1.38
C GLN A 2 -7.99 -11.30 1.39
N PHE A 3 -8.43 -11.74 2.56
CA PHE A 3 -9.67 -12.51 2.71
C PHE A 3 -10.91 -11.76 2.17
N PHE A 4 -11.07 -10.48 2.48
CA PHE A 4 -12.27 -9.74 2.03
C PHE A 4 -12.25 -9.45 0.53
N GLU A 5 -11.07 -9.32 -0.11
CA GLU A 5 -10.95 -9.19 -1.58
C GLU A 5 -11.57 -10.40 -2.29
N ILE A 6 -11.26 -11.61 -1.80
CA ILE A 6 -11.78 -12.87 -2.35
C ILE A 6 -13.29 -12.98 -2.12
N VAL A 7 -13.77 -12.62 -0.92
CA VAL A 7 -15.19 -12.64 -0.59
C VAL A 7 -15.97 -11.66 -1.48
N LEU A 8 -15.46 -10.44 -1.67
CA LEU A 8 -16.09 -9.42 -2.52
C LEU A 8 -16.15 -9.86 -3.99
N ALA A 9 -15.03 -10.32 -4.55
CA ALA A 9 -14.98 -10.80 -5.92
C ALA A 9 -15.93 -11.99 -6.14
N SER A 10 -15.93 -12.95 -5.21
CA SER A 10 -16.81 -14.13 -5.27
C SER A 10 -18.28 -13.74 -5.18
N PHE A 11 -18.63 -12.80 -4.30
CA PHE A 11 -20.00 -12.29 -4.16
C PHE A 11 -20.47 -11.59 -5.44
N CYS A 12 -19.64 -10.75 -6.06
CA CYS A 12 -19.94 -10.10 -7.32
C CYS A 12 -20.13 -11.12 -8.46
N LEU A 13 -19.23 -12.09 -8.60
CA LEU A 13 -19.34 -13.14 -9.62
C LEU A 13 -20.61 -13.97 -9.43
N PHE A 14 -20.92 -14.35 -8.18
CA PHE A 14 -22.16 -15.07 -7.88
C PHE A 14 -23.40 -14.23 -8.20
N GLY A 15 -23.41 -12.94 -7.84
CA GLY A 15 -24.52 -12.03 -8.15
C GLY A 15 -24.75 -11.86 -9.66
N ILE A 16 -23.67 -11.76 -10.43
CA ILE A 16 -23.72 -11.73 -11.91
C ILE A 16 -24.33 -13.03 -12.44
N LEU A 17 -23.82 -14.19 -12.01
CA LEU A 17 -24.36 -15.49 -12.43
C LEU A 17 -25.83 -15.65 -12.04
N TYR A 18 -26.20 -15.26 -10.82
CA TYR A 18 -27.57 -15.32 -10.33
C TYR A 18 -28.53 -14.50 -11.22
N LEU A 19 -28.13 -13.31 -11.67
CA LEU A 19 -28.95 -12.51 -12.59
C LEU A 19 -29.03 -13.11 -14.01
N LEU A 20 -28.00 -13.83 -14.45
CA LEU A 20 -28.00 -14.53 -15.75
C LEU A 20 -28.94 -15.74 -15.75
N PHE A 21 -28.98 -16.51 -14.65
CA PHE A 21 -29.81 -17.73 -14.56
C PHE A 21 -31.22 -17.48 -14.00
N THR A 22 -31.38 -16.50 -13.13
CA THR A 22 -32.62 -16.24 -12.38
C THR A 22 -33.07 -14.80 -12.50
N ARG A 23 -34.31 -14.60 -12.98
CA ARG A 23 -34.93 -13.26 -13.11
C ARG A 23 -35.55 -12.73 -11.81
N ARG A 24 -35.36 -13.46 -10.71
CA ARG A 24 -35.98 -13.14 -9.43
C ARG A 24 -35.07 -12.19 -8.68
N THR A 25 -35.37 -10.90 -8.77
CA THR A 25 -34.72 -9.89 -7.93
C THR A 25 -35.17 -10.06 -6.48
N GLN A 26 -34.22 -10.08 -5.54
CA GLN A 26 -34.51 -10.16 -4.11
C GLN A 26 -33.79 -9.03 -3.39
N ARG A 27 -34.52 -8.25 -2.60
CA ARG A 27 -33.98 -7.14 -1.80
C ARG A 27 -32.89 -7.60 -0.82
N VAL A 28 -32.91 -8.87 -0.41
CA VAL A 28 -31.89 -9.49 0.45
C VAL A 28 -30.48 -9.39 -0.15
N TRP A 29 -30.32 -9.60 -1.46
CA TRP A 29 -29.02 -9.44 -2.13
C TRP A 29 -28.46 -8.03 -2.00
N ALA A 30 -29.31 -7.01 -2.13
CA ALA A 30 -28.90 -5.63 -1.98
C ALA A 30 -28.48 -5.32 -0.53
N LEU A 31 -29.19 -5.86 0.47
CA LEU A 31 -28.83 -5.70 1.89
C LEU A 31 -27.49 -6.39 2.22
N MET A 32 -27.29 -7.61 1.72
CA MET A 32 -26.03 -8.34 1.89
C MET A 32 -24.86 -7.62 1.23
N GLY A 33 -25.05 -7.09 0.01
CA GLY A 33 -24.05 -6.29 -0.68
C GLY A 33 -23.70 -5.00 0.07
N GLY A 34 -24.71 -4.32 0.63
CA GLY A 34 -24.49 -3.13 1.46
C GLY A 34 -23.70 -3.43 2.74
N LEU A 35 -24.03 -4.52 3.43
CA LEU A 35 -23.29 -4.96 4.61
C LEU A 35 -21.83 -5.33 4.26
N LEU A 36 -21.62 -5.99 3.13
CA LEU A 36 -20.29 -6.36 2.65
C LEU A 36 -19.43 -5.12 2.33
N LEU A 37 -20.00 -4.10 1.66
CA LEU A 37 -19.28 -2.84 1.40
C LEU A 37 -18.91 -2.11 2.70
N LEU A 38 -19.83 -2.05 3.66
CA LEU A 38 -19.58 -1.39 4.94
C LEU A 38 -18.49 -2.09 5.74
N THR A 39 -18.58 -3.42 5.85
CA THR A 39 -17.56 -4.22 6.55
C THR A 39 -16.20 -4.09 5.88
N GLN A 40 -16.15 -4.16 4.55
CA GLN A 40 -14.92 -3.95 3.81
C GLN A 40 -14.29 -2.57 4.09
N PHE A 41 -15.09 -1.50 4.04
CA PHE A 41 -14.60 -0.15 4.27
C PHE A 41 -14.03 0.04 5.68
N ILE A 42 -14.64 -0.59 6.69
CA ILE A 42 -14.19 -0.52 8.09
C ILE A 42 -12.84 -1.23 8.28
N TRP A 43 -12.65 -2.38 7.64
CA TRP A 43 -11.48 -3.24 7.88
C TRP A 43 -10.31 -2.97 6.94
N GLU A 44 -10.58 -2.75 5.65
CA GLU A 44 -9.54 -2.60 4.63
C GLU A 44 -9.32 -1.14 4.22
N GLY A 45 -10.14 -0.21 4.71
CA GLY A 45 -10.07 1.20 4.35
C GLY A 45 -10.39 1.49 2.89
N ILE A 46 -9.90 2.64 2.40
CA ILE A 46 -10.11 3.10 1.02
C ILE A 46 -8.93 2.62 0.17
N ARG A 47 -9.18 1.65 -0.71
CA ARG A 47 -8.19 1.11 -1.64
C ARG A 47 -8.71 1.21 -3.06
N TRP A 48 -8.02 1.99 -3.88
CA TRP A 48 -8.47 2.26 -5.25
C TRP A 48 -8.51 0.97 -6.10
N GLN A 49 -7.69 -0.03 -5.77
CA GLN A 49 -7.68 -1.34 -6.46
C GLN A 49 -9.05 -2.02 -6.42
N LEU A 50 -9.86 -1.73 -5.39
CA LEU A 50 -11.19 -2.32 -5.20
C LEU A 50 -12.32 -1.50 -5.81
N ALA A 51 -12.05 -0.26 -6.21
CA ALA A 51 -13.06 0.64 -6.76
C ALA A 51 -13.83 0.03 -7.96
N PRO A 52 -13.21 -0.68 -8.92
CA PRO A 52 -13.95 -1.32 -10.00
C PRO A 52 -14.94 -2.39 -9.50
N THR A 53 -14.53 -3.25 -8.58
CA THR A 53 -15.39 -4.31 -8.01
C THR A 53 -16.49 -3.71 -7.14
N GLN A 54 -16.20 -2.67 -6.37
CA GLN A 54 -17.19 -1.94 -5.58
C GLN A 54 -18.24 -1.26 -6.47
N GLY A 55 -17.83 -0.70 -7.60
CA GLY A 55 -18.74 -0.16 -8.61
C GLY A 55 -19.69 -1.24 -9.17
N VAL A 56 -19.16 -2.42 -9.49
CA VAL A 56 -19.99 -3.58 -9.91
C VAL A 56 -20.99 -3.96 -8.82
N LEU A 57 -20.55 -4.03 -7.56
CA LEU A 57 -21.43 -4.36 -6.44
C LEU A 57 -22.56 -3.33 -6.28
N ILE A 58 -22.27 -2.04 -6.37
CA ILE A 58 -23.29 -0.98 -6.30
C ILE A 58 -24.31 -1.13 -7.43
N ILE A 59 -23.87 -1.44 -8.66
CA ILE A 59 -24.78 -1.70 -9.78
C ILE A 59 -25.67 -2.93 -9.52
N LEU A 60 -25.09 -4.02 -9.00
CA LEU A 60 -25.85 -5.21 -8.61
C LEU A 60 -26.87 -4.89 -7.51
N MET A 61 -26.48 -4.09 -6.50
CA MET A 61 -27.39 -3.65 -5.43
C MET A 61 -28.56 -2.82 -6.00
N LEU A 62 -28.29 -1.85 -6.88
CA LEU A 62 -29.32 -1.02 -7.48
C LEU A 62 -30.30 -1.84 -8.34
N THR A 63 -29.79 -2.76 -9.15
CA THR A 63 -30.65 -3.64 -9.95
C THR A 63 -31.56 -4.52 -9.09
N HIS A 64 -31.05 -5.06 -7.97
CA HIS A 64 -31.83 -5.86 -7.04
C HIS A 64 -32.79 -5.04 -6.14
N ALA A 65 -32.42 -3.81 -5.77
CA ALA A 65 -33.24 -2.92 -4.94
C ALA A 65 -34.40 -2.28 -5.74
N LEU A 66 -34.11 -1.81 -6.95
CA LEU A 66 -35.06 -1.10 -7.81
C LEU A 66 -35.87 -2.02 -8.74
N LEU A 67 -35.61 -3.34 -8.70
CA LEU A 67 -36.30 -4.36 -9.51
C LEU A 67 -36.31 -4.02 -11.02
N LEU A 68 -35.25 -3.39 -11.52
CA LEU A 68 -35.19 -2.87 -12.88
C LEU A 68 -35.34 -4.01 -13.90
N LYS A 69 -36.43 -3.97 -14.67
CA LYS A 69 -36.72 -4.95 -15.72
C LYS A 69 -36.03 -4.52 -17.01
N SER A 70 -34.94 -5.19 -17.38
CA SER A 70 -34.13 -4.83 -18.55
C SER A 70 -34.18 -5.88 -19.67
N ARG A 71 -33.73 -5.49 -20.88
CA ARG A 71 -33.66 -6.38 -22.05
C ARG A 71 -32.51 -7.39 -21.88
N ARG A 72 -32.65 -8.60 -22.42
CA ARG A 72 -31.68 -9.70 -22.27
C ARG A 72 -30.25 -9.33 -22.68
N TRP A 73 -30.09 -8.64 -23.81
CA TRP A 73 -28.75 -8.25 -24.30
C TRP A 73 -28.03 -7.27 -23.37
N ILE A 74 -28.77 -6.42 -22.64
CA ILE A 74 -28.21 -5.48 -21.66
C ILE A 74 -27.62 -6.24 -20.47
N HIS A 75 -28.29 -7.30 -20.00
CA HIS A 75 -27.76 -8.15 -18.93
C HIS A 75 -26.47 -8.87 -19.35
N TYR A 76 -26.39 -9.36 -20.58
CA TYR A 76 -25.14 -9.97 -21.08
C TYR A 76 -24.01 -8.93 -21.17
N LEU A 77 -24.27 -7.76 -21.74
CA LEU A 77 -23.26 -6.71 -21.87
C LEU A 77 -22.75 -6.22 -20.50
N THR A 78 -23.67 -5.95 -19.57
CA THR A 78 -23.34 -5.53 -18.20
C THR A 78 -22.64 -6.64 -17.41
N SER A 79 -22.99 -7.90 -17.63
CA SER A 79 -22.30 -9.04 -17.00
C SER A 79 -20.88 -9.20 -17.52
N CYS A 80 -20.67 -9.12 -18.84
CA CYS A 80 -19.33 -9.16 -19.42
C CYS A 80 -18.45 -8.02 -18.91
N LEU A 81 -18.98 -6.79 -18.88
CA LEU A 81 -18.27 -5.66 -18.30
C LEU A 81 -18.00 -5.85 -16.80
N GLY A 82 -18.97 -6.35 -16.04
CA GLY A 82 -18.82 -6.64 -14.62
C GLY A 82 -17.72 -7.66 -14.34
N ILE A 83 -17.69 -8.77 -15.09
CA ILE A 83 -16.64 -9.79 -14.98
C ILE A 83 -15.27 -9.19 -15.32
N LEU A 84 -15.18 -8.37 -16.37
CA LEU A 84 -13.94 -7.68 -16.74
C LEU A 84 -13.45 -6.76 -15.61
N LEU A 85 -14.34 -5.95 -15.02
CA LEU A 85 -13.98 -5.05 -13.92
C LEU A 85 -13.53 -5.81 -12.66
N VAL A 86 -14.21 -6.92 -12.32
CA VAL A 86 -13.79 -7.80 -11.23
C VAL A 86 -12.42 -8.39 -11.53
N ALA A 87 -12.16 -8.85 -12.76
CA ALA A 87 -10.86 -9.39 -13.15
C ALA A 87 -9.74 -8.33 -13.08
N ILE A 88 -9.99 -7.10 -13.54
CA ILE A 88 -9.04 -5.98 -13.45
C ILE A 88 -8.72 -5.66 -11.98
N SER A 89 -9.74 -5.55 -11.14
CA SER A 89 -9.57 -5.28 -9.71
C SER A 89 -8.80 -6.41 -9.01
N THR A 90 -9.12 -7.66 -9.36
CA THR A 90 -8.41 -8.84 -8.85
C THR A 90 -6.94 -8.80 -9.27
N TRP A 91 -6.67 -8.55 -10.55
CA TRP A 91 -5.30 -8.41 -11.03
C TRP A 91 -4.55 -7.27 -10.33
N ALA A 92 -5.19 -6.12 -10.10
CA ALA A 92 -4.59 -4.99 -9.37
C ALA A 92 -4.24 -5.35 -7.91
N CYS A 93 -5.13 -6.04 -7.18
CA CYS A 93 -4.85 -6.48 -5.80
C CYS A 93 -3.74 -7.55 -5.74
N TYR A 94 -3.60 -8.37 -6.79
CA TYR A 94 -2.51 -9.33 -6.90
C TYR A 94 -1.18 -8.65 -7.23
N ALA A 95 -1.18 -7.70 -8.18
CA ALA A 95 0.01 -7.01 -8.64
C ALA A 95 0.54 -5.97 -7.64
N LEU A 96 -0.36 -5.36 -6.87
CA LEU A 96 -0.06 -4.31 -5.88
C LEU A 96 -0.65 -4.69 -4.51
N PRO A 97 -0.11 -5.75 -3.87
CA PRO A 97 -0.66 -6.27 -2.63
C PRO A 97 -0.30 -5.38 -1.44
N VAL A 98 -1.19 -5.38 -0.44
CA VAL A 98 -0.81 -5.01 0.93
C VAL A 98 -0.13 -6.23 1.54
N PHE A 99 1.18 -6.14 1.78
CA PHE A 99 2.00 -7.20 2.36
C PHE A 99 2.38 -6.87 3.81
N SER A 100 2.83 -7.87 4.55
CA SER A 100 3.44 -7.70 5.87
C SER A 100 4.96 -7.80 5.75
N LEU A 101 5.67 -6.96 6.50
CA LEU A 101 7.09 -7.13 6.71
C LEU A 101 7.32 -8.27 7.72
N PRO A 102 8.43 -9.02 7.63
CA PRO A 102 8.80 -9.98 8.66
C PRO A 102 9.11 -9.25 9.97
N GLU A 103 8.71 -9.84 11.10
CA GLU A 103 9.09 -9.34 12.43
C GLU A 103 10.61 -9.51 12.62
N PRO A 104 11.35 -8.46 13.03
CA PRO A 104 12.77 -8.57 13.33
C PRO A 104 13.00 -9.51 14.50
N THR A 105 14.05 -10.33 14.41
CA THR A 105 14.30 -11.41 15.39
C THR A 105 15.34 -11.08 16.44
N GLY A 106 16.03 -9.94 16.29
CA GLY A 106 17.08 -9.51 17.20
C GLY A 106 16.57 -8.92 18.52
N PRO A 107 17.45 -8.72 19.50
CA PRO A 107 17.08 -8.26 20.84
C PRO A 107 16.76 -6.75 20.93
N TYR A 108 17.03 -5.97 19.89
CA TYR A 108 16.81 -4.52 19.89
C TYR A 108 15.58 -4.14 19.07
N HIS A 109 14.88 -3.09 19.52
CA HIS A 109 13.91 -2.40 18.67
C HIS A 109 14.64 -1.58 17.60
N VAL A 110 13.91 -1.14 16.58
CA VAL A 110 14.50 -0.41 15.45
C VAL A 110 14.09 1.06 15.53
N GLY A 111 15.04 1.93 15.86
CA GLY A 111 14.87 3.38 15.78
C GLY A 111 15.24 3.92 14.40
N VAL A 112 14.60 5.02 13.99
CA VAL A 112 14.89 5.73 12.74
C VAL A 112 15.11 7.21 13.00
N TYR A 113 16.11 7.76 12.32
CA TYR A 113 16.40 9.20 12.29
C TYR A 113 16.78 9.65 10.89
N ASP A 114 16.11 10.67 10.38
CA ASP A 114 16.36 11.27 9.07
C ASP A 114 17.12 12.59 9.22
N PHE A 115 18.21 12.76 8.47
CA PHE A 115 18.96 14.02 8.45
C PHE A 115 19.57 14.29 7.07
N ALA A 116 19.81 15.57 6.77
CA ALA A 116 20.43 15.99 5.53
C ALA A 116 21.90 16.34 5.77
N ILE A 117 22.75 15.97 4.81
CA ILE A 117 24.16 16.35 4.76
C ILE A 117 24.36 17.29 3.58
N LEU A 118 24.95 18.45 3.85
CA LEU A 118 25.46 19.36 2.84
C LEU A 118 26.98 19.16 2.74
N ASP A 119 27.45 18.71 1.59
CA ASP A 119 28.87 18.61 1.28
C ASP A 119 29.33 19.90 0.60
N SER A 120 29.90 20.80 1.40
CA SER A 120 30.41 22.09 0.93
C SER A 120 31.70 22.01 0.11
N THR A 121 32.25 20.80 -0.09
CA THR A 121 33.48 20.60 -0.86
C THR A 121 33.24 20.21 -2.31
N ARG A 122 31.99 19.89 -2.69
CA ARG A 122 31.62 19.44 -4.02
C ARG A 122 30.40 20.19 -4.55
N ASN A 123 30.46 20.54 -5.82
CA ASN A 123 29.31 21.10 -6.54
C ASN A 123 28.28 20.01 -6.85
N GLU A 124 27.02 20.38 -6.99
CA GLU A 124 25.97 19.50 -7.48
C GLU A 124 26.05 19.38 -9.01
N GLU A 125 26.14 18.14 -9.51
CA GLU A 125 26.34 17.86 -10.94
C GLU A 125 25.02 17.72 -11.70
N ILE A 126 23.90 17.53 -10.99
CA ILE A 126 22.59 17.22 -11.58
C ILE A 126 21.75 18.47 -11.83
N THR A 127 22.01 19.56 -11.11
CA THR A 127 21.26 20.81 -11.24
C THR A 127 21.88 21.74 -12.28
N ALA A 128 21.08 22.70 -12.76
CA ALA A 128 21.54 23.68 -13.75
C ALA A 128 22.28 24.87 -13.12
N ASP A 129 22.20 24.99 -11.79
CA ASP A 129 22.83 26.07 -11.04
C ASP A 129 24.29 25.69 -10.72
N PRO A 130 25.28 26.40 -11.28
CA PRO A 130 26.69 26.07 -11.09
C PRO A 130 27.21 26.34 -9.67
N ASP A 131 26.48 27.12 -8.88
CA ASP A 131 26.82 27.45 -7.49
C ASP A 131 26.13 26.51 -6.49
N ASP A 132 25.34 25.55 -6.98
CA ASP A 132 24.68 24.55 -6.15
C ASP A 132 25.70 23.53 -5.61
N LEU A 133 25.50 23.14 -4.36
CA LEU A 133 26.40 22.27 -3.61
C LEU A 133 25.75 20.92 -3.36
N ARG A 134 26.57 19.87 -3.31
CA ARG A 134 26.06 18.50 -3.17
C ARG A 134 25.34 18.33 -1.84
N ALA A 135 24.04 18.09 -1.89
CA ALA A 135 23.22 17.76 -0.73
C ALA A 135 22.56 16.38 -0.88
N PHE A 136 22.51 15.61 0.20
CA PHE A 136 21.83 14.33 0.21
C PHE A 136 21.21 14.02 1.57
N THR A 137 20.13 13.26 1.56
CA THR A 137 19.44 12.83 2.79
C THR A 137 19.97 11.47 3.19
N VAL A 138 20.27 11.31 4.47
CA VAL A 138 20.66 10.05 5.08
C VAL A 138 19.56 9.62 6.04
N ARG A 139 19.14 8.37 5.92
CA ARG A 139 18.29 7.73 6.91
C ARG A 139 19.15 6.79 7.75
N ALA A 140 19.18 7.02 9.05
CA ALA A 140 19.82 6.15 10.01
C ALA A 140 18.78 5.21 10.63
N TRP A 141 19.05 3.90 10.60
CA TRP A 141 18.42 2.93 11.47
C TRP A 141 19.39 2.56 12.58
N TYR A 142 18.90 2.50 13.81
CA TYR A 142 19.74 2.24 14.97
C TYR A 142 19.07 1.34 16.00
N PRO A 143 19.85 0.57 16.78
CA PRO A 143 19.31 -0.26 17.86
C PRO A 143 18.67 0.63 18.93
N ALA A 144 17.39 0.44 19.19
CA ALA A 144 16.62 1.17 20.19
C ALA A 144 16.34 0.30 21.41
N SER A 145 16.27 0.92 22.59
CA SER A 145 15.98 0.23 23.85
C SER A 145 14.49 -0.07 24.06
N SER A 146 13.63 0.66 23.36
CA SER A 146 12.18 0.51 23.40
C SER A 146 11.56 0.98 22.08
N GLU A 147 10.32 0.60 21.84
CA GLU A 147 9.51 1.18 20.77
C GLU A 147 9.28 2.69 20.99
N GLY A 148 9.10 3.42 19.90
CA GLY A 148 8.61 4.80 19.93
C GLY A 148 7.09 4.86 19.96
N GLU A 149 6.51 6.06 19.83
CA GLU A 149 5.05 6.23 19.88
C GLU A 149 4.31 5.55 18.72
N SER A 150 4.89 5.55 17.53
CA SER A 150 4.27 4.98 16.32
C SER A 150 5.31 4.53 15.31
N PRO A 151 5.07 3.42 14.59
CA PRO A 151 5.93 3.00 13.50
C PRO A 151 5.95 4.04 12.37
N VAL A 152 7.09 4.18 11.72
CA VAL A 152 7.22 5.02 10.52
C VAL A 152 6.43 4.39 9.37
N PRO A 153 5.82 5.21 8.50
CA PRO A 153 5.12 4.68 7.33
C PRO A 153 6.09 3.98 6.39
N TYR A 154 5.65 2.87 5.78
CA TYR A 154 6.46 2.15 4.78
C TYR A 154 6.88 3.04 3.60
N LEU A 155 6.01 3.98 3.20
CA LEU A 155 6.32 4.97 2.18
C LEU A 155 5.78 6.33 2.62
N ASP A 156 6.65 7.27 2.94
CA ASP A 156 6.24 8.62 3.34
C ASP A 156 5.53 9.36 2.19
N GLN A 157 4.78 10.41 2.53
CA GLN A 157 3.94 11.14 1.60
C GLN A 157 4.73 11.84 0.48
N THR A 158 5.94 12.34 0.78
CA THR A 158 6.76 13.07 -0.18
C THR A 158 7.33 12.12 -1.21
N THR A 159 7.93 11.03 -0.76
CA THR A 159 8.46 9.97 -1.62
C THR A 159 7.35 9.36 -2.48
N ARG A 160 6.16 9.17 -1.91
CA ARG A 160 4.97 8.69 -2.64
C ARG A 160 4.62 9.57 -3.83
N LYS A 161 4.46 10.87 -3.61
CA LYS A 161 4.17 11.86 -4.67
C LYS A 161 5.31 11.91 -5.71
N GLY A 162 6.55 11.78 -5.26
CA GLY A 162 7.72 11.67 -6.13
C GLY A 162 7.61 10.51 -7.11
N PHE A 163 7.24 9.32 -6.62
CA PHE A 163 7.02 8.14 -7.47
C PHE A 163 5.82 8.29 -8.41
N GLU A 164 4.71 8.82 -7.92
CA GLU A 164 3.53 9.06 -8.75
C GLU A 164 3.88 9.98 -9.93
N ARG A 165 4.59 11.08 -9.65
CA ARG A 165 5.06 11.99 -10.71
C ARG A 165 6.07 11.34 -11.65
N LYS A 166 7.04 10.60 -11.11
CA LYS A 166 8.09 9.93 -11.90
C LYS A 166 7.51 8.95 -12.91
N TYR A 167 6.50 8.18 -12.51
CA TYR A 167 5.88 7.15 -13.34
C TYR A 167 4.61 7.62 -14.07
N GLY A 168 4.20 8.89 -13.93
CA GLY A 168 2.98 9.42 -14.56
C GLY A 168 1.70 8.78 -14.01
N LEU A 169 1.72 8.37 -12.74
CA LEU A 169 0.59 7.71 -12.08
C LEU A 169 -0.33 8.75 -11.43
N PRO A 170 -1.65 8.46 -11.34
CA PRO A 170 -2.57 9.31 -10.60
C PRO A 170 -2.18 9.47 -9.12
N ASN A 171 -2.51 10.61 -8.53
CA ASN A 171 -2.33 10.85 -7.10
C ASN A 171 -3.07 9.80 -6.26
N GLY A 172 -2.41 9.25 -5.25
CA GLY A 172 -2.96 8.22 -4.36
C GLY A 172 -2.82 6.79 -4.88
N THR A 173 -2.15 6.56 -6.01
CA THR A 173 -1.88 5.22 -6.54
C THR A 173 -1.16 4.33 -5.53
N PHE A 174 -0.28 4.91 -4.71
CA PHE A 174 0.45 4.17 -3.67
C PHE A 174 -0.17 4.30 -2.27
N GLY A 175 -1.38 4.85 -2.15
CA GLY A 175 -2.07 5.03 -0.86
C GLY A 175 -2.33 3.71 -0.12
N TYR A 176 -2.49 2.60 -0.85
CA TYR A 176 -2.66 1.28 -0.24
C TYR A 176 -1.47 0.86 0.65
N LEU A 177 -0.29 1.45 0.49
CA LEU A 177 0.88 1.17 1.31
C LEU A 177 0.78 1.76 2.73
N ASP A 178 -0.24 2.59 3.02
CA ASP A 178 -0.56 3.02 4.39
C ASP A 178 -0.98 1.84 5.29
N HIS A 179 -1.38 0.72 4.68
CA HIS A 179 -1.72 -0.52 5.37
C HIS A 179 -0.52 -1.48 5.53
N VAL A 180 0.68 -1.08 5.09
CA VAL A 180 1.92 -1.84 5.31
C VAL A 180 2.61 -1.27 6.54
N HIS A 181 2.63 -2.05 7.62
CA HIS A 181 3.25 -1.66 8.89
C HIS A 181 4.73 -2.04 8.90
N THR A 182 5.57 -1.10 9.34
CA THR A 182 7.00 -1.31 9.58
C THR A 182 7.25 -1.64 11.04
N HIS A 183 8.47 -2.07 11.37
CA HIS A 183 8.91 -2.29 12.76
C HIS A 183 9.91 -1.21 13.20
N SER A 184 9.94 -0.10 12.46
CA SER A 184 10.86 1.02 12.63
C SER A 184 10.13 2.18 13.28
N TYR A 185 10.71 2.81 14.30
CA TYR A 185 10.08 3.87 15.09
C TYR A 185 10.87 5.17 14.99
N ALA A 186 10.19 6.26 14.64
CA ALA A 186 10.84 7.58 14.59
C ALA A 186 11.28 8.00 15.99
N ASP A 187 12.51 8.51 16.10
CA ASP A 187 13.05 9.12 17.32
C ASP A 187 12.96 8.23 18.57
N ALA A 188 12.99 6.90 18.39
CA ALA A 188 12.97 5.95 19.49
C ALA A 188 14.23 6.09 20.38
N PRO A 189 14.13 5.81 21.69
CA PRO A 189 15.29 5.91 22.58
C PRO A 189 16.43 4.97 22.15
N LEU A 190 17.62 5.54 21.89
CA LEU A 190 18.82 4.79 21.50
C LEU A 190 19.23 3.80 22.59
N ALA A 191 19.52 2.56 22.21
CA ALA A 191 20.05 1.56 23.14
C ALA A 191 21.47 1.92 23.61
N HIS A 192 21.81 1.54 24.84
CA HIS A 192 23.18 1.70 25.35
C HIS A 192 24.10 0.61 24.80
N GLY A 193 25.26 1.00 24.28
CA GLY A 193 26.28 0.07 23.82
C GLY A 193 27.20 0.65 22.75
N ALA A 194 28.09 -0.20 22.25
CA ALA A 194 28.88 0.08 21.05
C ALA A 194 28.33 -0.81 19.92
N PHE A 195 27.93 -0.19 18.81
CA PHE A 195 27.30 -0.88 17.70
C PHE A 195 28.17 -0.76 16.44
N PRO A 196 28.42 -1.87 15.71
CA PRO A 196 29.04 -1.80 14.39
C PRO A 196 28.18 -0.97 13.43
N ILE A 197 28.85 -0.26 12.53
CA ILE A 197 28.20 0.61 11.53
C ILE A 197 28.23 -0.07 10.15
N ILE A 198 27.09 -0.04 9.47
CA ILE A 198 26.93 -0.43 8.07
C ILE A 198 26.54 0.82 7.28
N LEU A 199 27.29 1.09 6.21
CA LEU A 199 26.88 2.05 5.19
C LEU A 199 26.17 1.28 4.08
N PHE A 200 24.90 1.56 3.88
CA PHE A 200 24.06 0.88 2.91
C PHE A 200 23.76 1.82 1.74
N ALA A 201 24.18 1.41 0.54
CA ALA A 201 23.87 2.11 -0.70
C ALA A 201 22.77 1.34 -1.45
N PRO A 202 21.63 1.97 -1.77
CA PRO A 202 20.55 1.33 -2.50
C PRO A 202 20.91 1.07 -3.95
N GLY A 203 20.14 0.19 -4.59
CA GLY A 203 20.14 0.09 -6.05
C GLY A 203 19.72 1.41 -6.70
N LEU A 204 20.25 1.67 -7.90
CA LEU A 204 19.90 2.85 -8.69
C LEU A 204 18.37 2.99 -8.79
N TYR A 205 17.84 4.19 -8.53
CA TYR A 205 16.41 4.52 -8.54
C TYR A 205 15.54 3.81 -7.48
N THR A 206 16.14 3.14 -6.51
CA THR A 206 15.40 2.46 -5.43
C THR A 206 15.46 3.33 -4.17
N PRO A 207 14.32 3.68 -3.57
CA PRO A 207 14.29 4.45 -2.33
C PRO A 207 14.71 3.54 -1.17
N ALA A 208 15.06 4.15 -0.03
CA ALA A 208 15.49 3.40 1.15
C ALA A 208 14.45 2.39 1.66
N ASN A 209 13.19 2.71 1.43
CA ASN A 209 12.05 1.89 1.85
C ASN A 209 11.99 0.52 1.17
N GLY A 210 12.68 0.32 0.04
CA GLY A 210 12.75 -0.98 -0.63
C GLY A 210 13.48 -2.07 0.18
N TYR A 211 14.19 -1.69 1.25
CA TYR A 211 15.06 -2.56 2.02
C TYR A 211 14.65 -2.71 3.49
N HIS A 212 13.43 -2.29 3.87
CA HIS A 212 12.95 -2.33 5.26
C HIS A 212 13.21 -3.69 5.94
N ALA A 213 12.77 -4.81 5.36
CA ALA A 213 12.93 -6.13 5.98
C ALA A 213 14.39 -6.47 6.32
N LEU A 214 15.33 -6.14 5.42
CA LEU A 214 16.75 -6.40 5.62
C LEU A 214 17.35 -5.46 6.66
N VAL A 215 17.07 -4.16 6.54
CA VAL A 215 17.65 -3.13 7.40
C VAL A 215 17.09 -3.22 8.82
N GLU A 216 15.80 -3.54 8.98
CA GLU A 216 15.17 -3.79 10.28
C GLU A 216 15.79 -5.01 10.97
N GLU A 217 15.98 -6.12 10.25
CA GLU A 217 16.63 -7.30 10.82
C GLU A 217 18.06 -6.98 11.26
N LEU A 218 18.89 -6.38 10.39
CA LEU A 218 20.25 -5.98 10.75
C LEU A 218 20.26 -5.06 11.98
N THR A 219 19.37 -4.07 12.01
CA THR A 219 19.32 -3.12 13.12
C THR A 219 18.90 -3.79 14.42
N SER A 220 17.92 -4.70 14.36
CA SER A 220 17.47 -5.48 15.53
C SER A 220 18.58 -6.35 16.11
N GLN A 221 19.55 -6.78 15.28
CA GLN A 221 20.74 -7.54 15.70
C GLN A 221 21.86 -6.66 16.29
N GLY A 222 21.66 -5.35 16.40
CA GLY A 222 22.62 -4.43 17.01
C GLY A 222 23.53 -3.73 16.00
N PHE A 223 23.14 -3.59 14.75
CA PHE A 223 23.89 -2.80 13.76
C PHE A 223 23.30 -1.40 13.61
N PHE A 224 24.15 -0.39 13.50
CA PHE A 224 23.74 0.94 13.06
C PHE A 224 23.82 0.98 11.53
N VAL A 225 22.73 1.29 10.85
CA VAL A 225 22.69 1.29 9.38
C VAL A 225 22.43 2.70 8.88
N PHE A 226 23.40 3.29 8.19
CA PHE A 226 23.20 4.55 7.45
C PHE A 226 22.89 4.23 6.00
N HIS A 227 21.69 4.58 5.57
CA HIS A 227 21.29 4.49 4.17
C HIS A 227 21.53 5.82 3.49
N ILE A 228 22.35 5.80 2.44
CA ILE A 228 22.89 6.97 1.75
C ILE A 228 22.50 6.91 0.28
#